data_AF-A0A1R4B8L9-F1
#
_entry.id   AF-A0A1R4B8L9-F1
#
_cell.length_a   1.000
_cell.length_b   1.000
_cell.length_c   1.000
_cell.angle_alpha   90.00
_cell.angle_beta   90.00
_cell.angle_gamma   90.00
#
_symmetry.space_group_name_H-M   'P 1'
#
loop_
_entity.id
_entity.type
_entity.pdbx_description
1 polymer ?
#
loop_
_entity_poly.entity_id
_entity_poly.type
_entity_poly.pdbx_seq_one_letter_code
_entity_poly.pdbx_strand_id
1 'polypeptide(L)' 'MFHSALLGDVRIVPEQRLIECERVIAYQKVDLTYAAVLVIFTESSTQKWLLWRDACHEKDYRQLLASLKREQQGSRSSL' A
#
# COMPACT_ATOMS: atom_id res chain seq x y z
N MET A 1 -9.70 -9.75 -7.20
CA MET A 1 -10.46 -8.53 -7.55
C MET A 1 -10.73 -7.80 -6.25
N PHE A 2 -10.35 -6.52 -6.12
CA PHE A 2 -10.66 -5.73 -4.92
C PHE A 2 -12.06 -5.14 -5.07
N HIS A 3 -12.88 -5.18 -4.01
CA HIS A 3 -14.23 -4.60 -4.03
C HIS A 3 -14.19 -3.07 -3.99
N SER A 4 -13.44 -2.51 -3.04
CA SER A 4 -13.18 -1.08 -2.92
C SER A 4 -11.91 -0.86 -2.09
N ALA A 5 -11.30 0.33 -2.22
CA ALA A 5 -10.33 0.81 -1.23
C ALA A 5 -11.09 1.33 -0.01
N LEU A 6 -10.51 1.15 1.19
CA LEU A 6 -11.01 1.85 2.38
C LEU A 6 -10.54 3.31 2.32
N LEU A 7 -11.43 4.27 2.55
CA LEU A 7 -11.15 5.70 2.42
C LEU A 7 -11.54 6.43 3.72
N GLY A 8 -10.63 7.27 4.23
CA GLY A 8 -10.85 8.07 5.44
C GLY A 8 -10.33 7.39 6.71
N ASP A 9 -10.97 7.71 7.84
CA ASP A 9 -10.57 7.19 9.15
C ASP A 9 -11.00 5.73 9.30
N VAL A 10 -10.00 4.84 9.34
CA VAL A 10 -10.18 3.40 9.53
C VAL A 10 -9.62 3.00 10.88
N ARG A 11 -10.45 2.36 11.70
CA ARG A 11 -10.04 1.78 12.98
C ARG A 11 -10.20 0.25 12.95
N ILE A 12 -9.12 -0.46 13.26
CA ILE A 12 -9.18 -1.91 13.51
C ILE A 12 -9.72 -2.12 14.92
N VAL A 13 -10.69 -3.03 15.05
CA VAL A 13 -11.27 -3.42 16.34
C VAL A 13 -11.19 -4.94 16.51
N PRO A 14 -11.37 -5.48 17.73
CA PRO A 14 -11.35 -6.91 17.97
C PRO A 14 -12.37 -7.72 17.13
N GLU A 15 -12.28 -9.05 17.23
CA GLU A 15 -13.17 -10.01 16.54
C GLU A 15 -13.25 -9.87 15.01
N GLN A 16 -12.12 -9.56 14.36
CA GLN A 16 -12.02 -9.49 12.90
C GLN A 16 -12.94 -8.45 12.28
N ARG A 17 -13.00 -7.26 12.88
CA ARG A 17 -13.80 -6.14 12.41
C ARG A 17 -12.95 -4.89 12.21
N LEU A 18 -13.35 -4.08 11.25
CA LEU A 18 -12.84 -2.72 11.07
C LEU A 18 -14.01 -1.74 10.95
N ILE A 19 -13.76 -0.50 11.34
CA ILE A 19 -14.72 0.60 11.27
C ILE A 19 -14.15 1.61 10.28
N GLU A 20 -14.87 1.85 9.19
CA GLU A 20 -14.59 2.91 8.21
C GLU A 20 -15.64 4.00 8.39
N CYS A 21 -15.23 5.18 8.88
CA CYS A 21 -16.14 6.24 9.31
C CYS A 21 -17.14 5.69 10.36
N GLU A 22 -18.37 5.38 9.96
CA GLU A 22 -19.43 4.80 10.81
C GLU A 22 -19.83 3.37 10.41
N ARG A 23 -19.23 2.83 9.35
CA ARG A 23 -19.55 1.52 8.80
C ARG A 23 -18.70 0.44 9.45
N VAL A 24 -19.34 -0.58 10.01
CA VAL A 24 -18.65 -1.79 10.52
C VAL A 24 -18.51 -2.81 9.38
N ILE A 25 -17.28 -3.27 9.15
CA ILE A 25 -16.95 -4.29 8.16
C ILE A 25 -16.32 -5.48 8.89
N ALA A 26 -16.92 -6.66 8.78
CA ALA A 26 -16.32 -7.91 9.24
C ALA A 26 -15.45 -8.52 8.13
N TYR A 27 -14.25 -8.97 8.48
CA TYR A 27 -13.33 -9.66 7.57
C TYR A 27 -13.06 -11.08 8.06
N GLN A 28 -12.69 -11.98 7.16
CA GLN A 28 -12.39 -13.38 7.47
C GLN A 28 -10.89 -13.72 7.40
N LYS A 29 -10.12 -12.89 6.69
CA LYS A 29 -8.69 -13.10 6.44
C LYS A 29 -7.99 -11.76 6.24
N VAL A 30 -6.74 -11.69 6.70
CA VAL A 30 -5.82 -10.57 6.44
C VAL A 30 -4.60 -11.12 5.71
N ASP A 31 -4.27 -10.52 4.57
CA ASP A 31 -3.09 -10.86 3.79
C ASP A 31 -2.12 -9.67 3.80
N LEU A 32 -0.86 -9.91 4.16
CA LEU A 32 0.20 -8.90 4.10
C LEU A 32 0.72 -8.79 2.67
N THR A 33 0.50 -7.64 2.03
CA THR A 33 1.10 -7.35 0.72
C THR A 33 2.36 -6.52 0.89
N TYR A 34 3.53 -7.15 0.73
CA TYR A 34 4.84 -6.52 0.91
C TYR A 34 5.06 -5.27 0.05
N ALA A 35 4.41 -5.18 -1.12
CA ALA A 35 4.54 -4.07 -2.07
C ALA A 35 4.07 -2.70 -1.51
N ALA A 36 3.31 -2.68 -0.41
CA ALA A 36 2.78 -1.44 0.18
C ALA A 36 3.46 -1.05 1.49
N VAL A 37 4.34 -1.88 2.04
CA VAL A 37 4.94 -1.68 3.38
C VAL A 37 6.29 -0.96 3.30
N LEU A 38 7.08 -1.24 2.26
CA LEU A 38 8.41 -0.67 2.08
C LEU A 38 8.70 -0.33 0.61
N VAL A 39 9.41 0.77 0.37
CA VAL A 39 9.99 1.12 -0.92
C VAL A 39 11.51 1.20 -0.78
N ILE A 40 12.24 0.64 -1.74
CA ILE A 40 13.71 0.66 -1.77
C ILE A 40 14.16 1.57 -2.92
N PHE A 41 14.91 2.62 -2.58
CA PHE A 41 15.62 3.44 -3.55
C PHE A 41 17.04 2.93 -3.67
N THR A 42 17.54 2.79 -4.89
CA THR A 42 18.92 2.38 -5.17
C THR A 42 19.63 3.57 -5.81
N GLU A 43 20.57 4.17 -5.09
CA GLU A 43 21.36 5.31 -5.57
C GLU A 43 22.63 4.82 -6.30
N SER A 44 23.22 3.73 -5.81
CA SER A 44 24.36 3.06 -6.42
C SER A 44 24.28 1.55 -6.19
N SER A 45 25.24 0.78 -6.72
CA SER A 45 25.29 -0.68 -6.50
C SER A 45 25.39 -1.09 -5.03
N THR A 46 25.91 -0.20 -4.17
CA THR A 46 26.10 -0.45 -2.74
C THR A 46 25.21 0.39 -1.84
N GLN A 47 24.63 1.49 -2.35
CA GLN A 47 23.86 2.43 -1.55
C GLN A 47 22.36 2.30 -1.82
N LYS A 48 21.64 1.91 -0.77
CA LYS A 48 20.19 1.71 -0.79
C LYS A 48 19.54 2.45 0.37
N TRP A 49 18.36 3.00 0.11
CA TRP A 49 17.55 3.71 1.08
C TRP A 49 16.21 3.02 1.23
N LEU A 50 15.77 2.87 2.48
CA LEU A 50 14.50 2.24 2.84
C LEU A 50 13.51 3.33 3.23
N LEU A 51 12.34 3.33 2.60
CA LEU A 51 11.22 4.16 2.98
C LEU A 51 10.08 3.28 3.49
N TRP A 52 9.81 3.39 4.79
CA TRP A 52 8.60 2.84 5.38
C TRP A 52 7.40 3.72 5.04
N ARG A 53 6.23 3.11 4.90
CA ARG A 53 4.98 3.84 4.60
C ARG A 53 4.70 4.97 5.60
N ASP A 54 4.94 4.73 6.88
CA ASP A 54 4.67 5.66 7.98
C ASP A 54 5.72 6.78 8.11
N ALA A 55 6.88 6.64 7.46
CA ALA A 55 7.90 7.69 7.36
C ALA A 55 7.62 8.72 6.26
N CYS A 56 6.53 8.56 5.50
CA CYS A 56 6.15 9.41 4.37
C CYS A 56 4.73 9.95 4.53
N HIS A 57 4.46 11.15 4.02
CA HIS A 57 3.10 11.64 3.94
C HIS A 57 2.26 10.74 3.03
N GLU A 58 1.06 10.39 3.50
CA GLU A 58 0.22 9.37 2.88
C GLU A 58 -0.13 9.70 1.40
N LYS A 59 -0.31 10.98 1.07
CA LYS A 59 -0.57 11.44 -0.30
C LYS A 59 0.62 11.15 -1.22
N ASP A 60 1.84 11.48 -0.78
CA ASP A 60 3.05 11.34 -1.58
C ASP A 60 3.39 9.86 -1.76
N TYR A 61 3.26 9.07 -0.70
CA TYR A 61 3.47 7.63 -0.74
C TYR A 61 2.51 6.94 -1.74
N ARG A 62 1.22 7.32 -1.75
CA ARG A 62 0.25 6.79 -2.72
C ARG A 62 0.59 7.17 -4.16
N GLN A 63 1.04 8.40 -4.41
CA GLN A 63 1.46 8.84 -5.73
C GLN A 63 2.67 8.04 -6.23
N LEU A 64 3.66 7.80 -5.36
CA LEU A 64 4.82 6.97 -5.66
C LEU A 64 4.41 5.54 -6.05
N LEU A 65 3.57 4.87 -5.25
CA LEU A 65 3.08 3.52 -5.56
C LEU A 65 2.30 3.46 -6.88
N ALA A 66 1.48 4.47 -7.17
CA ALA A 66 0.73 4.55 -8.42
C ALA A 66 1.65 4.70 -9.65
N SER A 67 2.74 5.45 -9.53
CA SER A 67 3.76 5.57 -10.58
C SER A 67 4.51 4.26 -10.79
N LEU A 68 5.00 3.63 -9.72
CA LEU A 68 5.70 2.34 -9.78
C LEU A 68 4.83 1.24 -10.40
N LYS A 69 3.54 1.20 -10.07
CA LYS A 69 2.61 0.22 -10.66
C LYS A 69 2.42 0.44 -12.16
N ARG A 70 2.36 1.70 -12.62
CA ARG A 70 2.27 2.02 -14.06
C ARG A 70 3.53 1.58 -14.80
N GLU A 71 4.70 1.83 -14.22
CA GLU A 71 5.98 1.37 -14.78
C GLU A 71 6.03 -0.16 -14.91
N GLN A 72 5.67 -0.89 -13.85
CA GLN A 72 5.64 -2.37 -13.88
C GLN A 72 4.65 -2.94 -14.91
N GLN A 73 3.52 -2.27 -15.14
CA GLN A 73 2.56 -2.67 -16.16
C GLN A 73 3.09 -2.37 -17.57
N GLY A 74 3.71 -1.20 -17.78
CA GLY A 74 4.35 -0.84 -19.04
C GLY A 74 5.51 -1.76 -19.41
N SER A 75 6.37 -2.13 -18.45
CA SER A 75 7.47 -3.07 -18.67
C SER A 75 7.01 -4.50 -19.01
N ARG A 76 5.79 -4.88 -18.64
CA ARG A 76 5.21 -6.19 -18.97
C ARG A 76 4.61 -6.27 -20.37
N SER A 77 4.41 -5.14 -21.04
CA SER A 77 3.86 -5.09 -22.41
C SER A 77 4.94 -5.06 -23.50
N SER A 78 6.21 -5.14 -23.12
CA SER A 78 7.38 -5.09 -24.03
C SER A 78 8.07 -6.45 -24.21
N LEU A 79 7.44 -7.54 -23.79
CA LEU A 79 7.82 -8.94 -24.02
C LEU A 79 6.66 -9.64 -24.72
#